data_AF-A0A917ZZI3-F1
#
_entry.id   AF-A0A917ZZI3-F1
#
_cell.length_a   1.000
_cell.length_b   1.000
_cell.length_c   1.000
_cell.angle_alpha   90.00
_cell.angle_beta   90.00
_cell.angle_gamma   90.00
#
_symmetry.space_group_name_H-M   'P 1'
#
loop_
_entity.id
_entity.type
_entity.pdbx_description
1 polymer ?
#
loop_
_entity_poly.entity_id
_entity_poly.type
_entity_poly.pdbx_seq_one_letter_code
_entity_poly.pdbx_strand_id
1 'polypeptide(L)'
;MHPMNPNARRGVPPPLIAQRLNRLFEVIFPAGQRPWSNTDVSYSTGVPEPVIARLRQGLPLEEHDGDQHPRFVARLTFLFATRTSPTTGRGYTNSEVARAAGITGAYIGYLLSGKRGPTLAVTEALAQVFGVSVAFFTDDTLTALARRFGVTVDYFTDDATAEAVGRDLEALEHARADNLVQVMGRTSSIGAVKGSDLDSMVERLRADSKLQRILGRLLQMPGRKVTAVDVMTEQLNSDNDAQPEGGTD
;
A
#
# COMPACT_ATOMS: atom_id res chain seq x y z
N MET A 1 -6.67 -5.83 -38.49
CA MET A 1 -7.58 -6.37 -37.47
C MET A 1 -6.85 -6.33 -36.14
N HIS A 2 -7.06 -5.29 -35.33
CA HIS A 2 -6.55 -5.26 -33.96
C HIS A 2 -7.30 -6.32 -33.15
N PRO A 3 -6.62 -7.13 -32.32
CA PRO A 3 -7.30 -8.06 -31.44
C PRO A 3 -8.14 -7.28 -30.43
N MET A 4 -9.43 -7.59 -30.45
CA MET A 4 -10.49 -7.05 -29.62
C MET A 4 -10.22 -7.45 -28.16
N ASN A 5 -10.27 -6.46 -27.25
CA ASN A 5 -10.07 -6.65 -25.81
C ASN A 5 -11.06 -7.70 -25.25
N PRO A 6 -10.59 -8.81 -24.65
CA PRO A 6 -11.46 -9.87 -24.12
C PRO A 6 -12.33 -9.45 -22.92
N ASN A 7 -12.09 -8.29 -22.31
CA ASN A 7 -12.88 -7.78 -21.18
C ASN A 7 -14.22 -7.12 -21.59
N ALA A 8 -14.53 -7.04 -22.89
CA ALA A 8 -15.68 -6.27 -23.40
C ALA A 8 -17.05 -6.99 -23.31
N ARG A 9 -17.15 -8.26 -22.86
CA ARG A 9 -18.40 -9.05 -23.01
C ARG A 9 -19.31 -9.18 -21.78
N ARG A 10 -18.91 -8.62 -20.63
CA ARG A 10 -19.77 -8.21 -19.49
C ARG A 10 -18.85 -7.59 -18.43
N GLY A 11 -18.28 -6.43 -18.75
CA GLY A 11 -17.44 -5.70 -17.81
C GLY A 11 -18.28 -5.15 -16.66
N VAL A 12 -17.74 -5.21 -15.45
CA VAL A 12 -18.34 -4.54 -14.29
C VAL A 12 -18.52 -3.05 -14.63
N PRO A 13 -19.70 -2.46 -14.37
CA PRO A 13 -19.92 -1.06 -14.68
C PRO A 13 -18.95 -0.18 -13.86
N PRO A 14 -18.24 0.77 -14.48
CA PRO A 14 -17.32 1.66 -13.78
C PRO A 14 -17.89 2.35 -12.53
N PRO A 15 -19.17 2.78 -12.49
CA PRO A 15 -19.78 3.28 -11.25
C PRO A 15 -19.77 2.31 -10.07
N LEU A 16 -19.88 0.99 -10.31
CA LEU A 16 -19.83 -0.02 -9.26
C LEU A 16 -18.41 -0.16 -8.70
N ILE A 17 -17.40 -0.14 -9.58
CA ILE A 17 -15.99 -0.12 -9.16
C ILE A 17 -15.73 1.12 -8.30
N ALA A 18 -16.24 2.29 -8.70
CA ALA A 18 -16.09 3.52 -7.94
C ALA A 18 -16.74 3.44 -6.55
N GLN A 19 -17.97 2.95 -6.47
CA GLN A 19 -18.68 2.77 -5.21
C GLN A 19 -17.88 1.88 -4.25
N ARG A 20 -17.44 0.71 -4.75
CA ARG A 20 -16.65 -0.25 -4.00
C ARG A 20 -15.30 0.31 -3.57
N LEU A 21 -14.60 0.99 -4.47
CA LEU A 21 -13.31 1.61 -4.16
C LEU A 21 -13.45 2.72 -3.11
N ASN A 22 -14.44 3.61 -3.26
CA ASN A 22 -14.69 4.68 -2.29
C ASN A 22 -15.02 4.11 -0.91
N ARG A 23 -15.79 3.02 -0.84
CA ARG A 23 -16.06 2.32 0.41
C ARG A 23 -14.78 1.82 1.11
N LEU A 24 -13.81 1.31 0.36
CA LEU A 24 -12.51 0.90 0.93
C LEU A 24 -11.73 2.10 1.48
N PHE A 25 -11.71 3.23 0.76
CA PHE A 25 -11.07 4.47 1.22
C PHE A 25 -11.70 5.01 2.52
N GLU A 26 -13.01 4.85 2.68
CA GLU A 26 -13.77 5.32 3.84
C GLU A 26 -13.60 4.45 5.09
N VAL A 27 -13.38 3.14 4.93
CA VAL A 27 -13.36 2.22 6.07
C VAL A 27 -11.95 1.78 6.43
N ILE A 28 -11.13 1.46 5.44
CA ILE A 28 -9.86 0.77 5.63
C ILE A 28 -8.73 1.80 5.75
N PHE A 29 -8.46 2.21 6.99
CA PHE A 29 -7.27 2.99 7.33
C PHE A 29 -6.84 2.74 8.79
N PRO A 30 -5.56 2.94 9.14
CA PRO A 30 -5.06 2.67 10.49
C PRO A 30 -5.77 3.52 11.55
N ALA A 31 -5.98 2.95 12.73
CA ALA A 31 -6.55 3.70 13.85
C ALA A 31 -5.67 4.91 14.21
N GLY A 32 -6.31 6.07 14.44
CA GLY A 32 -5.60 7.32 14.74
C GLY A 32 -4.97 8.02 13.52
N GLN A 33 -5.16 7.51 12.31
CA GLN A 33 -4.73 8.16 11.07
C GLN A 33 -5.92 8.71 10.28
N ARG A 34 -5.63 9.66 9.39
CA ARG A 34 -6.60 10.13 8.39
C ARG A 34 -6.91 9.02 7.38
N PRO A 35 -8.09 9.05 6.72
CA PRO A 35 -8.33 8.22 5.56
C PRO A 35 -7.22 8.36 4.52
N TRP A 36 -6.95 7.28 3.79
CA TRP A 36 -5.95 7.31 2.73
C TRP A 36 -6.33 8.35 1.67
N SER A 37 -5.33 9.09 1.19
CA SER A 37 -5.45 9.94 0.01
C SER A 37 -5.09 9.16 -1.25
N ASN A 38 -5.45 9.71 -2.42
CA ASN A 38 -4.99 9.13 -3.69
C ASN A 38 -3.46 9.11 -3.76
N THR A 39 -2.80 10.13 -3.21
CA THR A 39 -1.33 10.21 -3.14
C THR A 39 -0.74 9.09 -2.29
N ASP A 40 -1.33 8.76 -1.14
CA ASP A 40 -0.84 7.65 -0.28
C ASP A 40 -1.00 6.28 -0.98
N VAL A 41 -2.14 6.08 -1.64
CA VAL A 41 -2.40 4.84 -2.40
C VAL A 41 -1.48 4.77 -3.62
N SER A 42 -1.29 5.87 -4.35
CA SER A 42 -0.35 5.96 -5.48
C SER A 42 1.07 5.62 -5.04
N TYR A 43 1.54 6.23 -3.95
CA TYR A 43 2.87 5.97 -3.38
C TYR A 43 3.09 4.50 -3.06
N SER A 44 2.12 3.84 -2.43
CA SER A 44 2.24 2.44 -2.02
C SER A 44 2.05 1.42 -3.15
N THR A 45 1.26 1.74 -4.17
CA THR A 45 0.88 0.78 -5.23
C THR A 45 1.55 0.99 -6.57
N GLY A 46 2.07 2.20 -6.82
CA GLY A 46 2.54 2.62 -8.14
C GLY A 46 1.41 2.88 -9.14
N VAL A 47 0.14 2.79 -8.74
CA VAL A 47 -0.98 3.20 -9.59
C VAL A 47 -0.99 4.72 -9.65
N PRO A 48 -0.95 5.36 -10.84
CA PRO A 48 -0.90 6.82 -10.94
C PRO A 48 -2.11 7.48 -10.26
N GLU A 49 -1.88 8.58 -9.55
CA GLU A 49 -2.94 9.34 -8.88
C GLU A 49 -4.10 9.73 -9.82
N PRO A 50 -3.87 10.18 -11.07
CA PRO A 50 -4.96 10.45 -12.02
C PRO A 50 -5.81 9.21 -12.33
N VAL A 51 -5.21 8.02 -12.37
CA VAL A 51 -5.92 6.75 -12.61
C VAL A 51 -6.80 6.40 -11.40
N ILE A 52 -6.27 6.55 -10.18
CA ILE A 52 -7.04 6.34 -8.95
C ILE A 52 -8.22 7.31 -8.88
N ALA A 53 -7.98 8.61 -9.12
CA ALA A 53 -9.03 9.63 -9.12
C ALA A 53 -10.13 9.33 -10.13
N ARG A 54 -9.74 8.92 -11.34
CA ARG A 54 -10.66 8.53 -12.42
C ARG A 54 -11.54 7.34 -12.03
N LEU A 55 -10.95 6.29 -11.46
CA LEU A 55 -11.70 5.14 -10.95
C LEU A 55 -12.69 5.53 -9.85
N ARG A 56 -12.26 6.37 -8.90
CA ARG A 56 -13.13 6.84 -7.80
C ARG A 56 -14.30 7.71 -8.28
N GLN A 57 -14.19 8.30 -9.47
CA GLN A 57 -15.25 9.07 -10.15
C GLN A 57 -16.18 8.20 -11.02
N GLY A 58 -15.94 6.89 -11.11
CA GLY A 58 -16.75 6.00 -11.97
C GLY A 58 -16.46 6.17 -13.45
N LEU A 59 -15.28 6.69 -13.80
CA LEU A 59 -14.83 6.79 -15.17
C LEU A 59 -14.06 5.52 -15.57
N PRO A 60 -14.24 5.01 -16.80
CA PRO A 60 -13.58 3.78 -17.24
C PRO A 60 -12.08 3.98 -17.38
N LEU A 61 -11.28 2.94 -17.10
CA LEU A 61 -9.84 2.94 -17.36
C LEU A 61 -9.56 3.17 -18.85
N GLU A 62 -8.43 3.79 -19.15
CA GLU A 62 -7.97 3.95 -20.53
C GLU A 62 -7.56 2.60 -21.11
N GLU A 63 -7.63 2.45 -22.43
CA GLU A 63 -7.41 1.16 -23.13
C GLU A 63 -6.05 0.52 -22.80
N HIS A 64 -5.03 1.34 -22.49
CA HIS A 64 -3.68 0.90 -22.19
C HIS A 64 -3.45 0.41 -20.75
N ASP A 65 -4.44 0.51 -19.85
CA ASP A 65 -4.28 0.00 -18.48
C ASP A 65 -4.11 -1.53 -18.44
N GLY A 66 -4.60 -2.24 -19.46
CA GLY A 66 -4.36 -3.68 -19.60
C GLY A 66 -2.90 -4.04 -19.89
N ASP A 67 -2.15 -3.15 -20.53
CA ASP A 67 -0.83 -3.48 -21.07
C ASP A 67 0.24 -3.50 -19.97
N GLN A 68 0.86 -4.67 -19.76
CA GLN A 68 1.88 -4.84 -18.72
C GLN A 68 3.11 -3.96 -18.95
N HIS A 69 3.51 -3.76 -20.21
CA HIS A 69 4.76 -3.08 -20.54
C HIS A 69 4.70 -1.56 -20.27
N PRO A 70 3.71 -0.79 -20.75
CA PRO A 70 3.52 0.60 -20.35
C PRO A 70 3.36 0.80 -18.83
N ARG A 71 2.62 -0.10 -18.16
CA ARG A 71 2.48 -0.07 -16.69
C ARG A 71 3.83 -0.24 -16.00
N PHE A 72 4.65 -1.18 -16.45
CA PHE A 72 6.00 -1.37 -15.91
C PHE A 72 6.83 -0.09 -16.03
N VAL A 73 6.83 0.55 -17.21
CA VAL A 73 7.58 1.80 -17.46
C VAL A 73 7.10 2.93 -16.55
N ALA A 74 5.78 3.12 -16.44
CA ALA A 74 5.19 4.13 -15.57
C ALA A 74 5.59 3.91 -14.10
N ARG A 75 5.54 2.66 -13.62
CA ARG A 75 5.87 2.31 -12.24
C ARG A 75 7.36 2.42 -11.93
N LEU A 76 8.22 2.04 -12.87
CA LEU A 76 9.67 2.24 -12.71
C LEU A 76 10.00 3.74 -12.65
N THR A 77 9.41 4.53 -13.55
CA THR A 77 9.57 5.99 -13.57
C THR A 77 9.09 6.62 -12.26
N PHE A 78 7.95 6.15 -11.74
CA PHE A 78 7.40 6.59 -10.46
C PHE A 78 8.35 6.34 -9.28
N LEU A 79 9.02 5.18 -9.24
CA LEU A 79 9.97 4.88 -8.17
C LEU A 79 11.19 5.80 -8.21
N PHE A 80 11.74 6.08 -9.40
CA PHE A 80 12.83 7.07 -9.55
C PHE A 80 12.41 8.47 -9.09
N ALA A 81 11.16 8.85 -9.33
CA ALA A 81 10.65 10.18 -8.98
C ALA A 81 10.32 10.34 -7.48
N THR A 82 9.95 9.25 -6.80
CA THR A 82 9.40 9.33 -5.43
C THR A 82 10.28 8.73 -4.35
N ARG A 83 11.25 7.88 -4.71
CA ARG A 83 12.12 7.19 -3.75
C ARG A 83 13.51 7.81 -3.71
N THR A 84 14.06 7.88 -2.51
CA THR A 84 15.43 8.28 -2.27
C THR A 84 16.31 7.06 -2.06
N SER A 85 17.56 7.17 -2.49
CA SER A 85 18.61 6.21 -2.21
C SER A 85 18.92 6.22 -0.71
N PRO A 86 18.88 5.08 -0.02
CA PRO A 86 19.27 5.01 1.39
C PRO A 86 20.77 5.27 1.58
N THR A 87 21.57 5.08 0.53
CA THR A 87 23.02 5.31 0.57
C THR A 87 23.39 6.79 0.47
N THR A 88 22.67 7.56 -0.37
CA THR A 88 23.03 8.96 -0.65
C THR A 88 22.05 9.98 -0.07
N GLY A 89 20.86 9.55 0.34
CA GLY A 89 19.75 10.44 0.72
C GLY A 89 19.15 11.25 -0.43
N ARG A 90 19.65 11.08 -1.67
CA ARG A 90 19.19 11.78 -2.88
C ARG A 90 18.32 10.86 -3.73
N GLY A 91 17.69 11.40 -4.78
CA GLY A 91 17.00 10.58 -5.78
C GLY A 91 17.94 9.59 -6.46
N TYR A 92 17.42 8.42 -6.82
CA TYR A 92 18.19 7.37 -7.49
C TYR A 92 18.76 7.81 -8.84
N THR A 93 19.97 7.35 -9.15
CA THR A 93 20.56 7.51 -10.49
C THR A 93 20.51 6.19 -11.27
N ASN A 94 20.49 6.28 -12.62
CA ASN A 94 20.49 5.07 -13.47
C ASN A 94 21.69 4.17 -13.18
N SER A 95 22.88 4.75 -13.01
CA SER A 95 24.11 4.00 -12.74
C SER A 95 24.08 3.30 -11.38
N GLU A 96 23.47 3.92 -10.37
CA GLU A 96 23.30 3.34 -9.05
C GLU A 96 22.35 2.15 -9.06
N VAL A 97 21.15 2.34 -9.61
CA VAL A 97 20.14 1.28 -9.70
C VAL A 97 20.66 0.13 -10.57
N ALA A 98 21.32 0.43 -11.69
CA ALA A 98 21.90 -0.57 -12.56
C ALA A 98 22.93 -1.44 -11.84
N ARG A 99 23.85 -0.82 -11.10
CA ARG A 99 24.88 -1.52 -10.32
C ARG A 99 24.24 -2.43 -9.27
N ALA A 100 23.25 -1.92 -8.54
CA ALA A 100 22.58 -2.66 -7.48
C ALA A 100 21.73 -3.82 -8.04
N ALA A 101 21.12 -3.64 -9.21
CA ALA A 101 20.34 -4.67 -9.89
C ALA A 101 21.17 -5.63 -10.75
N GLY A 102 22.50 -5.46 -10.82
CA GLY A 102 23.38 -6.32 -11.63
C GLY A 102 23.20 -6.18 -13.15
N ILE A 103 22.76 -5.01 -13.62
CA ILE A 103 22.54 -4.71 -15.05
C ILE A 103 23.30 -3.46 -15.49
N THR A 104 23.26 -3.14 -16.78
CA THR A 104 23.95 -1.94 -17.31
C THR A 104 23.08 -0.69 -17.17
N GLY A 105 23.71 0.47 -16.96
CA GLY A 105 23.01 1.77 -16.93
C GLY A 105 22.27 2.08 -18.25
N ALA A 106 22.83 1.66 -19.38
CA ALA A 106 22.16 1.76 -20.68
C ALA A 106 20.85 0.95 -20.72
N TYR A 107 20.83 -0.25 -20.11
CA TYR A 107 19.63 -1.07 -20.06
C TYR A 107 18.52 -0.44 -19.19
N ILE A 108 18.87 0.20 -18.06
CA ILE A 108 17.91 1.01 -17.29
C ILE A 108 17.29 2.11 -18.18
N GLY A 109 18.10 2.83 -18.96
CA GLY A 109 17.59 3.83 -19.91
C GLY A 109 16.64 3.25 -20.96
N TYR A 110 16.89 2.03 -21.45
CA TYR A 110 15.97 1.33 -22.36
C TYR A 110 14.67 0.88 -21.70
N LEU A 111 14.72 0.50 -20.42
CA LEU A 111 13.52 0.18 -19.65
C LEU A 111 12.67 1.45 -19.42
N LEU A 112 13.29 2.54 -18.95
CA LEU A 112 12.60 3.82 -18.68
C LEU A 112 11.99 4.46 -19.93
N SER A 113 12.61 4.25 -21.10
CA SER A 113 12.06 4.73 -22.38
C SER A 113 11.07 3.78 -23.03
N GLY A 114 10.81 2.61 -22.44
CA GLY A 114 9.97 1.58 -23.03
C GLY A 114 10.55 0.92 -24.28
N LYS A 115 11.81 1.18 -24.65
CA LYS A 115 12.47 0.53 -25.80
C LYS A 115 12.66 -0.97 -25.61
N ARG A 116 12.70 -1.43 -24.36
CA ARG A 116 12.79 -2.85 -23.99
C ARG A 116 11.87 -3.16 -22.83
N GLY A 117 11.44 -4.42 -22.74
CA GLY A 117 10.79 -4.97 -21.56
C GLY A 117 11.81 -5.59 -20.59
N PRO A 118 11.47 -5.65 -19.29
CA PRO A 118 12.27 -6.39 -18.32
C PRO A 118 12.03 -7.91 -18.47
N THR A 119 13.00 -8.71 -18.04
CA THR A 119 12.76 -10.12 -17.69
C THR A 119 12.26 -10.22 -16.25
N LEU A 120 11.71 -11.37 -15.84
CA LEU A 120 11.29 -11.57 -14.44
C LEU A 120 12.44 -11.34 -13.46
N ALA A 121 13.63 -11.87 -13.76
CA ALA A 121 14.82 -11.69 -12.91
C ALA A 121 15.21 -10.21 -12.78
N VAL A 122 15.07 -9.41 -13.85
CA VAL A 122 15.31 -7.97 -13.81
C VAL A 122 14.25 -7.26 -12.98
N THR A 123 12.98 -7.66 -13.10
CA THR A 123 11.89 -7.13 -12.28
C THR A 123 12.12 -7.41 -10.79
N GLU A 124 12.55 -8.62 -10.44
CA GLU A 124 12.88 -9.01 -9.06
C GLU A 124 14.05 -8.18 -8.51
N ALA A 125 15.12 -8.06 -9.28
CA ALA A 125 16.28 -7.26 -8.88
C ALA A 125 15.91 -5.79 -8.67
N LEU A 126 15.13 -5.19 -9.56
CA LEU A 126 14.66 -3.81 -9.41
C LEU A 126 13.75 -3.66 -8.19
N ALA A 127 12.82 -4.59 -7.97
CA ALA A 127 11.94 -4.57 -6.81
C ALA A 127 12.74 -4.58 -5.49
N GLN A 128 13.78 -5.41 -5.44
CA GLN A 128 14.70 -5.46 -4.29
C GLN A 128 15.45 -4.14 -4.10
N VAL A 129 15.98 -3.52 -5.17
CA VAL A 129 16.70 -2.24 -5.09
C VAL A 129 15.82 -1.14 -4.50
N PHE A 130 14.55 -1.08 -4.90
CA PHE A 130 13.62 -0.04 -4.42
C PHE A 130 12.90 -0.41 -3.11
N GLY A 131 13.13 -1.61 -2.56
CA GLY A 131 12.45 -2.07 -1.35
C GLY A 131 10.93 -2.23 -1.55
N VAL A 132 10.51 -2.66 -2.74
CA VAL A 132 9.09 -2.92 -3.06
C VAL A 132 8.87 -4.38 -3.40
N SER A 133 7.62 -4.84 -3.31
CA SER A 133 7.25 -6.18 -3.79
C SER A 133 7.35 -6.27 -5.32
N VAL A 134 7.69 -7.44 -5.86
CA VAL A 134 7.59 -7.74 -7.30
C VAL A 134 6.19 -7.42 -7.85
N ALA A 135 5.16 -7.64 -7.03
CA ALA A 135 3.78 -7.33 -7.37
C ALA A 135 3.54 -5.84 -7.67
N PHE A 136 4.39 -4.96 -7.14
CA PHE A 136 4.40 -3.55 -7.52
C PHE A 136 4.57 -3.38 -9.02
N PHE A 137 5.33 -4.22 -9.72
CA PHE A 137 5.51 -4.10 -11.17
C PHE A 137 4.50 -4.91 -11.98
N THR A 138 4.05 -6.05 -11.47
CA THR A 138 3.31 -7.03 -12.28
C THR A 138 1.80 -6.85 -12.23
N ASP A 139 1.27 -6.34 -11.12
CA ASP A 139 -0.17 -6.24 -10.92
C ASP A 139 -0.85 -5.30 -11.90
N ASP A 140 -2.03 -5.67 -12.38
CA ASP A 140 -2.95 -4.68 -12.94
C ASP A 140 -3.46 -3.70 -11.87
N THR A 141 -4.13 -2.64 -12.34
CA THR A 141 -4.57 -1.55 -11.48
C THR A 141 -5.53 -2.03 -10.39
N LEU A 142 -6.51 -2.86 -10.71
CA LEU A 142 -7.50 -3.33 -9.72
C LEU A 142 -6.87 -4.29 -8.71
N THR A 143 -5.96 -5.16 -9.15
CA THR A 143 -5.25 -6.10 -8.25
C THR A 143 -4.33 -5.33 -7.29
N ALA A 144 -3.63 -4.30 -7.77
CA ALA A 144 -2.78 -3.46 -6.93
C ALA A 144 -3.60 -2.71 -5.86
N LEU A 145 -4.75 -2.15 -6.25
CA LEU A 145 -5.68 -1.50 -5.33
C LEU A 145 -6.28 -2.50 -4.33
N ALA A 146 -6.77 -3.65 -4.79
CA ALA A 146 -7.30 -4.69 -3.93
C ALA A 146 -6.29 -5.11 -2.85
N ARG A 147 -5.04 -5.40 -3.26
CA ARG A 147 -3.97 -5.76 -2.32
C ARG A 147 -3.70 -4.65 -1.30
N ARG A 148 -3.67 -3.39 -1.74
CA ARG A 148 -3.43 -2.24 -0.83
C ARG A 148 -4.48 -2.17 0.27
N PHE A 149 -5.73 -2.45 -0.07
CA PHE A 149 -6.85 -2.46 0.87
C PHE A 149 -7.05 -3.80 1.58
N GLY A 150 -6.21 -4.81 1.31
CA GLY A 150 -6.29 -6.12 1.94
C GLY A 150 -7.48 -6.96 1.48
N VAL A 151 -8.09 -6.65 0.33
CA VAL A 151 -9.19 -7.42 -0.27
C VAL A 151 -8.71 -8.18 -1.50
N THR A 152 -9.51 -9.13 -1.99
CA THR A 152 -9.26 -9.81 -3.27
C THR A 152 -9.72 -8.93 -4.44
N VAL A 153 -9.18 -9.14 -5.64
CA VAL A 153 -9.64 -8.40 -6.84
C VAL A 153 -11.11 -8.71 -7.18
N ASP A 154 -11.57 -9.90 -6.80
CA ASP A 154 -12.97 -10.33 -6.93
C ASP A 154 -13.93 -9.42 -6.16
N TYR A 155 -13.47 -8.72 -5.12
CA TYR A 155 -14.26 -7.67 -4.47
C TYR A 155 -14.82 -6.66 -5.48
N PHE A 156 -14.07 -6.30 -6.52
CA PHE A 156 -14.52 -5.35 -7.53
C PHE A 156 -15.45 -5.96 -8.59
N THR A 157 -15.51 -7.29 -8.72
CA THR A 157 -16.15 -7.94 -9.87
C THR A 157 -17.24 -8.95 -9.54
N ASP A 158 -17.21 -9.51 -8.34
CA ASP A 158 -18.14 -10.52 -7.86
C ASP A 158 -19.00 -9.95 -6.72
N ASP A 159 -20.32 -10.07 -6.85
CA ASP A 159 -21.28 -9.50 -5.90
C ASP A 159 -21.26 -10.26 -4.57
N ALA A 160 -21.13 -11.58 -4.59
CA ALA A 160 -21.09 -12.39 -3.36
C ALA A 160 -19.85 -12.06 -2.51
N THR A 161 -18.70 -11.91 -3.16
CA THR A 161 -17.46 -11.45 -2.51
C THR A 161 -17.62 -10.04 -1.97
N ALA A 162 -18.25 -9.13 -2.72
CA ALA A 162 -18.49 -7.76 -2.29
C ALA A 162 -19.42 -7.68 -1.07
N GLU A 163 -20.48 -8.50 -1.02
CA GLU A 163 -21.38 -8.60 0.14
C GLU A 163 -20.68 -9.18 1.36
N ALA A 164 -19.84 -10.21 1.18
CA ALA A 164 -19.06 -10.79 2.26
C ALA A 164 -18.10 -9.77 2.87
N VAL A 165 -17.30 -9.09 2.03
CA VAL A 165 -16.41 -8.01 2.46
C VAL A 165 -17.21 -6.85 3.06
N GLY A 166 -18.38 -6.51 2.50
CA GLY A 166 -19.26 -5.46 3.02
C GLY A 166 -19.65 -5.68 4.48
N ARG A 167 -20.03 -6.90 4.84
CA ARG A 167 -20.31 -7.27 6.23
C ARG A 167 -19.10 -7.13 7.15
N ASP A 168 -17.91 -7.50 6.67
CA ASP A 168 -16.66 -7.33 7.43
C ASP A 168 -16.33 -5.83 7.64
N LEU A 169 -16.55 -5.00 6.62
CA LEU A 169 -16.35 -3.55 6.71
C LEU A 169 -17.33 -2.89 7.69
N GLU A 170 -18.60 -3.29 7.67
CA GLU A 170 -19.60 -2.84 8.65
C GLU A 170 -19.20 -3.23 10.08
N ALA A 171 -18.71 -4.46 10.29
CA ALA A 171 -18.23 -4.89 11.60
C ALA A 171 -17.03 -4.06 12.08
N LEU A 172 -16.13 -3.67 11.18
CA LEU A 172 -14.99 -2.79 11.50
C LEU A 172 -15.44 -1.39 11.91
N GLU A 173 -16.45 -0.82 11.24
CA GLU A 173 -16.99 0.49 11.60
C GLU A 173 -17.67 0.47 12.97
N HIS A 174 -18.49 -0.54 13.25
CA HIS A 174 -19.12 -0.70 14.57
C HIS A 174 -18.07 -0.84 15.67
N ALA A 175 -17.03 -1.66 15.45
CA ALA A 175 -15.93 -1.80 16.40
C ALA A 175 -15.19 -0.47 16.64
N ARG A 176 -15.00 0.35 15.59
CA ARG A 176 -14.38 1.67 15.73
C ARG A 176 -15.28 2.65 16.48
N ALA A 177 -16.58 2.64 16.22
CA ALA A 177 -17.56 3.48 16.92
C ALA A 177 -17.63 3.14 18.42
N ASP A 178 -17.69 1.84 18.75
CA ASP A 178 -17.71 1.37 20.14
C ASP A 178 -16.43 1.76 20.89
N ASN A 179 -15.27 1.61 20.24
CA ASN A 179 -13.99 2.02 20.81
C ASN A 179 -13.92 3.54 21.04
N LEU A 180 -14.45 4.36 20.13
CA LEU A 180 -14.51 5.82 20.29
C LEU A 180 -15.40 6.21 21.47
N VAL A 181 -16.58 5.62 21.61
CA VAL A 181 -17.50 5.87 22.74
C VAL A 181 -16.85 5.44 24.06
N GLN A 182 -16.15 4.31 24.09
CA GLN A 182 -15.48 3.84 25.29
C GLN A 182 -14.29 4.72 25.70
N VAL A 183 -13.50 5.21 24.74
CA VAL A 183 -12.41 6.17 25.00
C VAL A 183 -12.99 7.50 25.48
N MET A 184 -14.01 8.04 24.81
CA MET A 184 -14.65 9.30 25.20
C MET A 184 -15.31 9.23 26.59
N GLY A 185 -16.05 8.16 26.88
CA GLY A 185 -16.67 7.94 28.19
C GLY A 185 -15.66 7.84 29.34
N ARG A 186 -14.43 7.39 29.04
CA ARG A 186 -13.31 7.41 29.99
C ARG A 186 -12.65 8.77 30.08
N THR A 187 -12.52 9.53 28.99
CA THR A 187 -11.96 10.90 29.04
C THR A 187 -12.83 11.87 29.82
N SER A 188 -14.16 11.70 29.82
CA SER A 188 -15.07 12.48 30.68
C SER A 188 -14.86 12.20 32.18
N SER A 189 -14.27 11.06 32.52
CA SER A 189 -13.89 10.67 33.89
C SER A 189 -12.43 11.02 34.21
N ILE A 190 -11.64 11.43 33.21
CA ILE A 190 -10.21 11.74 33.29
C ILE A 190 -10.04 13.27 33.24
N GLY A 191 -10.58 13.95 34.25
CA GLY A 191 -9.99 15.20 34.70
C GLY A 191 -8.70 14.86 35.43
N ALA A 192 -7.55 15.14 34.81
CA ALA A 192 -6.17 14.91 35.29
C ALA A 192 -5.57 13.52 35.03
N VAL A 193 -4.95 13.34 33.86
CA VAL A 193 -4.00 12.23 33.61
C VAL A 193 -2.69 12.79 33.06
N LYS A 194 -1.57 12.34 33.65
CA LYS A 194 -0.19 12.69 33.27
C LYS A 194 0.27 11.90 32.04
N GLY A 195 1.24 12.44 31.30
CA GLY A 195 1.72 11.94 30.00
C GLY A 195 2.17 10.47 29.92
N SER A 196 2.51 9.82 31.04
CA SER A 196 2.90 8.40 31.07
C SER A 196 1.74 7.42 30.76
N ASP A 197 0.49 7.84 30.99
CA ASP A 197 -0.68 7.01 30.69
C ASP A 197 -1.04 7.04 29.19
N LEU A 198 -0.63 8.08 28.45
CA LEU A 198 -0.82 8.18 27.00
C LEU A 198 0.06 7.16 26.25
N ASP A 199 1.31 6.99 26.65
CA ASP A 199 2.21 5.97 26.08
C ASP A 199 1.69 4.55 26.34
N SER A 200 1.15 4.32 27.55
CA SER A 200 0.51 3.06 27.92
C SER A 200 -0.77 2.78 27.10
N MET A 201 -1.45 3.83 26.63
CA MET A 201 -2.66 3.72 25.81
C MET A 201 -2.33 3.47 24.33
N VAL A 202 -1.26 4.09 23.81
CA VAL A 202 -0.72 3.83 22.47
C VAL A 202 -0.21 2.38 22.36
N GLU A 203 0.46 1.89 23.39
CA GLU A 203 0.96 0.52 23.42
C GLU A 203 -0.19 -0.51 23.50
N ARG A 204 -1.28 -0.18 24.21
CA ARG A 204 -2.49 -1.03 24.26
C ARG A 204 -3.30 -1.02 22.96
N LEU A 205 -3.31 0.09 22.21
CA LEU A 205 -3.91 0.17 20.87
C LEU A 205 -3.10 -0.60 19.82
N ARG A 206 -1.77 -0.60 19.92
CA ARG A 206 -0.91 -1.50 19.14
C ARG A 206 -1.14 -2.97 19.48
N ALA A 207 -1.41 -3.26 20.76
CA ALA A 207 -1.65 -4.61 21.27
C ALA A 207 -3.10 -5.12 21.14
N ASP A 208 -4.02 -4.33 20.54
CA ASP A 208 -5.41 -4.77 20.31
C ASP A 208 -5.44 -5.83 19.19
N SER A 209 -5.14 -7.04 19.65
CA SER A 209 -5.04 -8.29 18.94
C SER A 209 -6.36 -8.70 18.29
N LYS A 210 -7.49 -8.02 18.53
CA LYS A 210 -8.77 -8.30 17.83
C LYS A 210 -8.76 -7.78 16.39
N LEU A 211 -8.23 -6.58 16.16
CA LEU A 211 -8.02 -6.03 14.82
C LEU A 211 -6.91 -6.78 14.07
N GLN A 212 -5.81 -7.13 14.74
CA GLN A 212 -4.75 -7.97 14.16
C GLN A 212 -5.23 -9.41 13.88
N ARG A 213 -6.21 -9.94 14.62
CA ARG A 213 -6.83 -11.25 14.33
C ARG A 213 -7.82 -11.19 13.16
N ILE A 214 -8.54 -10.08 12.98
CA ILE A 214 -9.44 -9.89 11.84
C ILE A 214 -8.62 -9.63 10.57
N LEU A 215 -7.64 -8.72 10.61
CA LEU A 215 -6.64 -8.57 9.56
C LEU A 215 -5.87 -9.87 9.32
N GLY A 216 -5.51 -10.59 10.38
CA GLY A 216 -4.86 -11.88 10.31
C GLY A 216 -5.72 -12.94 9.61
N ARG A 217 -7.03 -13.01 9.89
CA ARG A 217 -7.98 -13.90 9.19
C ARG A 217 -8.16 -13.49 7.73
N LEU A 218 -8.25 -12.19 7.45
CA LEU A 218 -8.32 -11.66 6.08
C LEU A 218 -7.04 -12.01 5.28
N LEU A 219 -5.88 -12.01 5.95
CA LEU A 219 -4.57 -12.34 5.39
C LEU A 219 -4.24 -13.84 5.34
N GLN A 220 -5.01 -14.69 6.04
CA GLN A 220 -4.83 -16.16 6.15
C GLN A 220 -5.70 -16.98 5.18
N MET A 221 -6.36 -16.35 4.21
CA MET A 221 -7.02 -17.10 3.12
C MET A 221 -5.99 -17.85 2.26
N PRO A 222 -6.27 -19.09 1.82
CA PRO A 222 -5.28 -19.99 1.23
C PRO A 222 -4.75 -19.42 -0.10
N GLY A 223 -3.44 -19.19 -0.16
CA GLY A 223 -2.73 -18.67 -1.33
C GLY A 223 -1.53 -17.77 -1.04
N ARG A 224 -1.25 -17.40 0.21
CA ARG A 224 -0.20 -16.43 0.56
C ARG A 224 0.99 -17.07 1.28
N LYS A 225 2.17 -17.06 0.64
CA LYS A 225 3.46 -17.14 1.35
C LYS A 225 3.83 -15.71 1.79
N VAL A 226 3.87 -15.47 3.08
CA VAL A 226 4.39 -14.22 3.67
C VAL A 226 5.90 -14.37 3.82
N THR A 227 6.69 -13.51 3.17
CA THR A 227 8.14 -13.41 3.42
C THR A 227 8.41 -12.38 4.51
N ALA A 228 9.24 -12.76 5.48
CA ALA A 228 9.44 -12.11 6.77
C ALA A 228 10.25 -10.78 6.75
N VAL A 229 10.12 -9.95 5.71
CA VAL A 229 10.98 -8.75 5.56
C VAL A 229 10.30 -7.42 5.93
N ASP A 230 8.98 -7.36 6.14
CA ASP A 230 8.27 -6.07 6.30
C ASP A 230 8.02 -5.61 7.75
N VAL A 231 8.65 -6.19 8.78
CA VAL A 231 8.36 -5.82 10.20
C VAL A 231 9.58 -5.32 10.99
N MET A 232 10.79 -5.26 10.41
CA MET A 232 11.99 -4.92 11.18
C MET A 232 12.96 -4.00 10.43
N THR A 233 12.66 -2.71 10.29
CA THR A 233 13.70 -1.66 10.18
C THR A 233 13.09 -0.27 10.37
N GLU A 234 12.76 0.12 11.60
CA GLU A 234 12.71 1.56 11.97
C GLU A 234 12.71 1.85 13.49
N GLN A 235 13.36 1.01 14.31
CA GLN A 235 13.35 1.19 15.78
C GLN A 235 14.74 1.09 16.46
N LEU A 236 15.85 1.35 15.75
CA LEU A 236 17.19 1.25 16.36
C LEU A 236 18.10 2.48 16.20
N ASN A 237 17.59 3.66 15.84
CA ASN A 237 18.46 4.83 15.63
C ASN A 237 18.06 6.12 16.39
N SER A 238 17.24 6.06 17.44
CA SER A 238 16.88 7.26 18.23
C SER A 238 17.54 7.39 19.61
N ASP A 239 18.27 6.39 20.11
CA ASP A 239 18.63 6.33 21.53
C ASP A 239 20.13 6.44 21.82
N ASN A 240 20.94 7.07 20.95
CA ASN A 240 22.38 7.20 21.19
C ASN A 240 22.95 8.62 21.12
N ASP A 241 22.23 9.61 21.66
CA ASP A 241 22.80 10.93 21.98
C ASP A 241 22.14 11.54 23.22
N ALA A 242 22.57 11.09 24.41
CA ALA A 242 22.48 11.85 25.65
C ALA A 242 23.43 11.28 26.71
N GLN A 243 24.68 11.77 26.72
CA GLN A 243 25.54 11.74 27.92
C GLN A 243 24.97 12.71 28.99
N PRO A 244 25.21 12.44 30.28
CA PRO A 244 26.26 13.23 30.93
C PRO A 244 27.15 12.39 31.85
N GLU A 245 28.46 12.40 31.58
CA GLU A 245 29.51 12.16 32.56
C GLU A 245 29.56 13.33 33.55
N GLY A 246 29.40 13.03 34.83
CA GLY A 246 29.39 14.03 35.90
C GLY A 246 29.52 13.41 37.30
N GLY A 247 30.70 12.87 37.59
CA GLY A 247 31.44 13.05 38.86
C GLY A 247 30.98 12.33 40.13
N THR A 248 31.89 11.49 40.65
CA THR A 248 32.56 11.58 41.98
C THR A 248 33.52 10.37 42.05
N ASP A 249 34.81 10.52 42.39
CA ASP A 249 35.41 11.03 43.63
C ASP A 249 36.83 11.59 43.36
#